data_AF-A0A849RF57-F1
#
_entry.id   AF-A0A849RF57-F1
#
_cell.length_a   1.000
_cell.length_b   1.000
_cell.length_c   1.000
_cell.angle_alpha   90.00
_cell.angle_beta   90.00
_cell.angle_gamma   90.00
#
_symmetry.space_group_name_H-M   'P 1'
#
loop_
_entity.id
_entity.type
_entity.pdbx_description
1 polymer ?
#
loop_
_entity_poly.entity_id
_entity_poly.type
_entity_poly.pdbx_seq_one_letter_code
_entity_poly.pdbx_strand_id
1 'polypeptide(L)'
;MIIRPPHLLAYSPESAIAEKFQAMVMLDAVNSRMKECYDIWLLAKGHPFDGSVLSQAIQATFTRRQTAFPVEISTALTDRFVTDRIKQTQWKAFVRKGHLAAEQVSLSEVVELLRSFLIPPMRAAANREMLQRHWPAGGPWMST
;
A
#
# COMPACT_ATOMS: atom_id res chain seq x y z
N MET A 1 -17.14 35.07 16.87
CA MET A 1 -16.03 34.17 17.26
C MET A 1 -15.59 33.40 16.02
N ILE A 2 -14.47 33.79 15.41
CA ILE A 2 -13.94 33.11 14.21
C ILE A 2 -13.10 31.93 14.72
N ILE A 3 -13.63 30.72 14.63
CA ILE A 3 -12.87 29.50 14.92
C ILE A 3 -12.00 29.22 13.69
N ARG A 4 -10.70 29.39 13.82
CA ARG A 4 -9.75 28.92 12.80
C ARG A 4 -9.76 27.39 12.80
N PRO A 5 -9.90 26.72 11.65
CA PRO A 5 -9.86 25.27 11.60
C PRO A 5 -8.49 24.76 12.09
N PRO A 6 -8.45 23.60 12.77
CA PRO A 6 -7.20 23.04 13.27
C PRO A 6 -6.26 22.69 12.10
N HIS A 7 -5.02 23.18 12.16
CA HIS A 7 -3.97 22.76 11.25
C HIS A 7 -3.35 21.46 11.78
N LEU A 8 -3.80 20.33 11.24
CA LEU A 8 -3.18 19.03 11.53
C LEU A 8 -1.99 18.84 10.59
N LEU A 9 -0.79 18.64 11.13
CA LEU A 9 0.32 18.10 10.36
C LEU A 9 0.03 16.62 10.07
N ALA A 10 -0.77 16.36 9.05
CA ALA A 10 -1.02 15.02 8.57
C ALA A 10 0.10 14.60 7.61
N TYR A 11 0.54 13.36 7.72
CA TYR A 11 1.40 12.75 6.72
C TYR A 11 0.73 12.83 5.34
N SER A 12 1.53 13.07 4.30
CA SER A 12 1.01 13.00 2.93
C SER A 12 0.50 11.58 2.63
N PRO A 13 -0.42 11.40 1.67
CA PRO A 13 -0.86 10.08 1.23
C PRO A 13 0.31 9.18 0.85
N GLU A 14 1.35 9.69 0.21
CA GLU A 14 2.57 8.96 -0.14
C GLU A 14 3.34 8.48 1.08
N SER A 15 3.48 9.33 2.09
CA SER A 15 4.12 8.97 3.36
C SER A 15 3.32 7.91 4.10
N ALA A 16 1.98 8.00 4.05
CA ALA A 16 1.10 6.98 4.60
C ALA A 16 1.27 5.64 3.87
N ILE A 17 1.28 5.63 2.53
CA ILE A 17 1.56 4.42 1.74
C ILE A 17 2.94 3.84 2.11
N ALA A 18 3.97 4.68 2.18
CA ALA A 18 5.34 4.26 2.46
C ALA A 18 5.48 3.57 3.83
N GLU A 19 4.92 4.14 4.90
CA GLU A 19 4.95 3.54 6.25
C GLU A 19 4.19 2.21 6.29
N LYS A 20 3.03 2.13 5.63
CA LYS A 20 2.22 0.90 5.59
C LYS A 20 2.91 -0.20 4.81
N PHE A 21 3.51 0.16 3.68
CA PHE A 21 4.27 -0.77 2.87
C PHE A 21 5.51 -1.26 3.62
N GLN A 22 6.24 -0.37 4.30
CA GLN A 22 7.37 -0.75 5.13
C GLN A 22 6.95 -1.70 6.27
N ALA A 23 5.83 -1.44 6.94
CA ALA A 23 5.27 -2.34 7.94
C ALA A 23 4.89 -3.70 7.33
N MET A 24 4.31 -3.72 6.13
CA MET A 24 3.99 -4.94 5.39
C MET A 24 5.23 -5.74 4.99
N VAL A 25 6.37 -5.10 4.76
CA VAL A 25 7.64 -5.79 4.46
C VAL A 25 8.31 -6.32 5.73
N MET A 26 8.31 -5.53 6.82
CA MET A 26 8.90 -5.95 8.09
C MET A 26 8.14 -7.08 8.77
N LEU A 27 6.83 -7.15 8.56
CA LEU A 27 6.00 -8.21 9.10
C LEU A 27 6.02 -9.39 8.12
N ASP A 28 6.40 -10.57 8.61
CA ASP A 28 6.31 -11.79 7.82
C ASP A 28 4.85 -12.11 7.41
N ALA A 29 4.68 -13.09 6.52
CA ALA A 29 3.36 -13.51 6.05
C ALA A 29 2.40 -13.88 7.20
N VAL A 30 2.93 -14.38 8.30
CA VAL A 30 2.15 -14.81 9.47
C VAL A 30 1.55 -13.59 10.17
N ASN A 31 2.36 -12.54 10.33
CA ASN A 31 2.02 -11.30 11.02
C ASN A 31 1.47 -10.19 10.11
N SER A 32 1.49 -10.39 8.78
CA SER A 32 0.94 -9.47 7.79
C SER A 32 -0.52 -9.14 8.11
N ARG A 33 -0.78 -7.88 8.49
CA ARG A 33 -2.09 -7.42 8.98
C ARG A 33 -3.00 -7.10 7.79
N MET A 34 -4.20 -7.69 7.78
CA MET A 34 -5.26 -7.42 6.79
C MET A 34 -5.55 -5.91 6.65
N LYS A 35 -5.41 -5.18 7.77
CA LYS A 35 -5.56 -3.73 7.82
C LYS A 35 -4.59 -2.98 6.91
N GLU A 36 -3.29 -3.33 6.90
CA GLU A 36 -2.33 -2.62 6.05
C GLU A 36 -2.60 -2.88 4.57
N CYS A 37 -3.02 -4.11 4.21
CA CYS A 37 -3.45 -4.42 2.85
C CYS A 37 -4.65 -3.55 2.44
N TYR A 38 -5.67 -3.49 3.30
CA TYR A 38 -6.88 -2.72 3.03
C TYR A 38 -6.62 -1.21 2.96
N ASP A 39 -5.85 -0.65 3.89
CA ASP A 39 -5.57 0.78 3.94
C ASP A 39 -4.80 1.26 2.69
N ILE A 40 -3.80 0.49 2.24
CA ILE A 40 -3.07 0.80 1.01
C ILE A 40 -4.01 0.69 -0.19
N TRP A 41 -4.84 -0.35 -0.25
CA TRP A 41 -5.79 -0.55 -1.34
C TRP A 41 -6.81 0.57 -1.42
N LEU A 42 -7.35 1.01 -0.28
CA LEU A 42 -8.33 2.09 -0.20
C LEU A 42 -7.73 3.41 -0.69
N LEU A 43 -6.51 3.72 -0.27
CA LEU A 43 -5.78 4.90 -0.73
C LEU A 43 -5.48 4.84 -2.23
N ALA A 44 -4.94 3.71 -2.72
CA ALA A 44 -4.65 3.52 -4.14
C ALA A 44 -5.91 3.58 -5.03
N LYS A 45 -7.07 3.12 -4.51
CA LYS A 45 -8.35 3.20 -5.22
C LYS A 45 -8.92 4.62 -5.24
N GLY A 46 -8.74 5.39 -4.18
CA GLY A 46 -9.39 6.69 -4.00
C GLY A 46 -8.54 7.93 -4.29
N HIS A 47 -7.22 7.78 -4.42
CA HIS A 47 -6.30 8.91 -4.52
C HIS A 47 -5.37 8.77 -5.73
N PRO A 48 -5.12 9.87 -6.48
CA PRO A 48 -4.09 9.88 -7.50
C PRO A 48 -2.68 9.97 -6.87
N PHE A 49 -1.67 9.40 -7.52
CA PHE A 49 -0.29 9.46 -7.04
C PHE A 49 0.67 9.83 -8.17
N ASP A 50 1.63 10.70 -7.84
CA ASP A 50 2.82 10.90 -8.66
C ASP A 50 3.86 9.82 -8.33
N GLY A 51 4.32 9.12 -9.36
CA GLY A 51 5.26 8.00 -9.20
C GLY A 51 6.60 8.43 -8.62
N SER A 52 7.07 9.65 -8.92
CA SER A 52 8.35 10.15 -8.43
C SER A 52 8.27 10.52 -6.95
N VAL A 53 7.17 11.16 -6.52
CA VAL A 53 6.93 11.53 -5.12
C VAL A 53 6.74 10.28 -4.27
N LEU A 54 5.94 9.32 -4.73
CA LEU A 54 5.70 8.07 -4.02
C LEU A 54 6.98 7.24 -3.87
N SER A 55 7.80 7.15 -4.93
CA SER A 55 9.09 6.44 -4.87
C SER A 55 10.04 7.08 -3.86
N GLN A 56 10.09 8.41 -3.80
CA GLN A 56 10.89 9.14 -2.81
C GLN A 56 10.41 8.89 -1.38
N ALA A 57 9.09 8.92 -1.14
CA ALA A 57 8.52 8.64 0.17
C ALA A 57 8.87 7.21 0.63
N ILE A 58 8.74 6.22 -0.25
CA ILE A 58 9.12 4.83 0.01
C ILE A 58 10.61 4.73 0.36
N GLN A 59 11.49 5.33 -0.45
CA GLN A 59 12.92 5.34 -0.18
C GLN A 59 13.26 5.96 1.17
N ALA A 60 12.71 7.14 1.46
CA ALA A 60 12.96 7.85 2.70
C ALA A 60 12.52 7.04 3.92
N THR A 61 11.33 6.44 3.86
CA THR A 61 10.79 5.61 4.95
C THR A 61 11.64 4.36 5.17
N PHE A 62 11.96 3.59 4.12
CA PHE A 62 12.75 2.37 4.26
C PHE A 62 14.16 2.67 4.80
N THR A 63 14.78 3.74 4.33
CA THR A 63 16.09 4.21 4.82
C THR A 63 16.02 4.59 6.29
N ARG A 64 15.05 5.43 6.68
CA ARG A 64 14.85 5.88 8.06
C ARG A 64 14.59 4.72 9.02
N ARG A 65 13.85 3.70 8.56
CA ARG A 65 13.50 2.51 9.33
C ARG A 65 14.55 1.40 9.23
N GLN A 66 15.67 1.64 8.55
CA GLN A 66 16.75 0.67 8.32
C GLN A 66 16.22 -0.68 7.78
N THR A 67 15.20 -0.61 6.94
CA THR A 67 14.56 -1.77 6.31
C THR A 67 15.11 -1.93 4.90
N ALA A 68 15.69 -3.09 4.61
CA ALA A 68 16.15 -3.39 3.26
C ALA A 68 14.95 -3.51 2.30
N PHE A 69 15.15 -3.09 1.05
CA PHE A 69 14.20 -3.39 0.00
C PHE A 69 14.15 -4.90 -0.23
N PRO A 70 12.96 -5.50 -0.34
CA PRO A 70 12.86 -6.94 -0.50
C PRO A 70 13.27 -7.32 -1.94
N VAL A 71 14.17 -8.31 -2.07
CA VAL A 71 14.67 -8.81 -3.37
C VAL A 71 13.55 -9.51 -4.14
N GLU A 72 12.73 -10.27 -3.42
CA GLU A 72 11.48 -10.85 -3.91
C GLU A 72 10.30 -10.10 -3.28
N ILE A 73 9.20 -9.97 -4.00
CA ILE A 73 7.98 -9.32 -3.51
C ILE A 73 7.57 -9.90 -2.13
N SER A 74 7.20 -9.04 -1.17
CA SER A 74 6.77 -9.47 0.19
C SER A 74 5.79 -10.64 0.09
N THR A 75 5.88 -11.60 1.02
CA THR A 75 4.99 -12.77 0.99
C THR A 75 3.51 -12.37 1.02
N ALA A 76 3.16 -11.25 1.64
CA ALA A 76 1.80 -10.68 1.65
C ALA A 76 1.25 -10.37 0.25
N LEU A 77 2.12 -10.28 -0.75
CA LEU A 77 1.81 -10.01 -2.14
C LEU A 77 2.08 -11.24 -3.03
N THR A 78 2.10 -12.46 -2.48
CA THR A 78 2.33 -13.72 -3.25
C THR A 78 1.04 -14.49 -3.52
N ASP A 79 1.03 -15.34 -4.55
CA ASP A 79 -0.14 -16.15 -4.88
C ASP A 79 -0.46 -17.16 -3.77
N ARG A 80 0.58 -17.63 -3.08
CA ARG A 80 0.44 -18.47 -1.88
C ARG A 80 -0.34 -17.75 -0.77
N PHE A 81 -0.13 -16.44 -0.59
CA PHE A 81 -0.84 -15.68 0.44
C PHE A 81 -2.32 -15.49 0.12
N VAL A 82 -2.68 -15.22 -1.14
CA VAL A 82 -4.09 -15.03 -1.53
C VAL A 82 -4.87 -16.35 -1.56
N THR A 83 -4.19 -17.46 -1.84
CA THR A 83 -4.80 -18.81 -1.89
C THR A 83 -4.86 -19.49 -0.52
N ASP A 84 -4.15 -18.97 0.49
CA ASP A 84 -4.16 -19.50 1.85
C ASP A 84 -5.55 -19.35 2.50
N ARG A 85 -6.13 -20.49 2.92
CA ARG A 85 -7.48 -20.54 3.51
C ARG A 85 -7.60 -19.76 4.82
N ILE A 86 -6.54 -19.74 5.63
CA ILE A 86 -6.49 -18.97 6.88
C ILE A 86 -6.52 -17.48 6.53
N LYS A 87 -5.73 -17.04 5.55
CA LYS A 87 -5.70 -15.64 5.10
C LYS A 87 -7.02 -15.18 4.51
N GLN A 88 -7.67 -16.00 3.67
CA GLN A 88 -9.00 -15.70 3.16
C GLN A 88 -10.04 -15.58 4.28
N THR A 89 -9.96 -16.44 5.31
CA THR A 89 -10.86 -16.40 6.47
C THR A 89 -10.62 -15.13 7.30
N GLN A 90 -9.35 -14.78 7.55
CA GLN A 90 -8.97 -13.54 8.22
C GLN A 90 -9.44 -12.30 7.46
N TRP A 91 -9.31 -12.30 6.12
CA TRP A 91 -9.80 -11.22 5.26
C TRP A 91 -11.32 -11.05 5.37
N LYS A 92 -12.09 -12.13 5.19
CA LYS A 92 -13.55 -12.11 5.32
C LYS A 92 -13.99 -11.61 6.70
N ALA A 93 -13.31 -12.05 7.76
CA ALA A 93 -13.60 -11.60 9.11
C ALA A 93 -13.27 -10.10 9.32
N PHE A 94 -12.17 -9.62 8.74
CA PHE A 94 -11.77 -8.21 8.78
C PHE A 94 -12.79 -7.31 8.09
N VAL A 95 -13.15 -7.62 6.83
CA VAL A 95 -14.13 -6.85 6.04
C VAL A 95 -15.49 -6.81 6.75
N ARG A 96 -15.95 -7.95 7.29
CA ARG A 96 -17.22 -8.04 8.02
C ARG A 96 -17.23 -7.18 9.29
N LYS A 97 -16.14 -7.16 10.06
CA LYS A 97 -16.05 -6.38 11.31
C LYS A 97 -15.94 -4.88 11.07
N GLY A 98 -15.32 -4.46 9.97
CA GLY A 98 -15.10 -3.04 9.66
C GLY A 98 -16.34 -2.28 9.16
N HIS A 99 -17.50 -2.93 9.00
CA HIS A 99 -18.65 -2.38 8.23
C HIS A 99 -18.31 -2.03 6.78
N LEU A 100 -17.23 -2.63 6.24
CA LEU A 100 -16.74 -2.44 4.87
C LEU A 100 -17.39 -3.44 3.90
N ALA A 101 -18.44 -4.15 4.37
CA ALA A 101 -19.14 -5.21 3.64
C ALA A 101 -19.77 -4.74 2.32
N ALA A 102 -19.95 -3.43 2.15
CA ALA A 102 -20.48 -2.84 0.92
C ALA A 102 -19.58 -3.06 -0.30
N GLU A 103 -18.26 -3.20 -0.12
CA GLU A 103 -17.34 -3.32 -1.25
C GLU A 103 -17.14 -4.76 -1.76
N GLN A 104 -17.55 -5.77 -0.99
CA GLN A 104 -17.47 -7.22 -1.33
C GLN A 104 -16.12 -7.68 -1.93
N VAL A 105 -15.04 -6.91 -1.71
CA VAL A 105 -13.77 -7.12 -2.38
C VAL A 105 -13.04 -8.34 -1.82
N SER A 106 -12.57 -9.20 -2.71
CA SER A 106 -11.80 -10.38 -2.36
C SER A 106 -10.35 -10.02 -2.01
N LEU A 107 -9.67 -10.90 -1.26
CA LEU A 107 -8.25 -10.72 -0.95
C LEU A 107 -7.40 -10.74 -2.24
N SER A 108 -7.81 -11.50 -3.26
CA SER A 108 -7.10 -11.56 -4.55
C SER A 108 -7.13 -10.20 -5.25
N GLU A 109 -8.32 -9.60 -5.40
CA GLU A 109 -8.48 -8.29 -6.03
C GLU A 109 -7.68 -7.20 -5.32
N VAL A 110 -7.64 -7.25 -3.98
CA VAL A 110 -6.81 -6.34 -3.19
C VAL A 110 -5.34 -6.52 -3.52
N VAL A 111 -4.82 -7.74 -3.43
CA VAL A 111 -3.39 -8.02 -3.66
C VAL A 111 -2.99 -7.75 -5.10
N GLU A 112 -3.84 -8.01 -6.07
CA GLU A 112 -3.60 -7.69 -7.49
C GLU A 112 -3.43 -6.18 -7.71
N LEU A 113 -4.31 -5.38 -7.12
CA LEU A 113 -4.18 -3.92 -7.17
C LEU A 113 -2.93 -3.45 -6.42
N LEU A 114 -2.62 -4.03 -5.25
CA LEU A 114 -1.41 -3.68 -4.51
C LEU A 114 -0.14 -4.00 -5.28
N ARG A 115 -0.08 -5.13 -6.00
CA ARG A 115 1.05 -5.49 -6.86
C ARG A 115 1.23 -4.46 -7.96
N SER A 116 0.17 -4.13 -8.69
CA SER A 116 0.25 -3.17 -9.80
C SER A 116 0.61 -1.76 -9.31
N PHE A 117 0.15 -1.39 -8.13
CA PHE A 117 0.41 -0.09 -7.51
C PHE A 117 1.83 0.01 -6.91
N LEU A 118 2.24 -0.93 -6.04
CA LEU A 118 3.45 -0.82 -5.22
C LEU A 118 4.73 -1.25 -5.93
N ILE A 119 4.68 -2.23 -6.85
CA ILE A 119 5.90 -2.79 -7.46
C ILE A 119 6.68 -1.74 -8.26
N PRO A 120 6.05 -0.93 -9.14
CA PRO A 120 6.78 0.07 -9.91
C PRO A 120 7.52 1.11 -9.05
N PRO A 121 6.89 1.80 -8.07
CA PRO A 121 7.58 2.78 -7.24
C PRO A 121 8.57 2.14 -6.27
N MET A 122 8.32 0.91 -5.78
CA MET A 122 9.31 0.17 -4.99
C MET A 122 10.59 -0.09 -5.78
N ARG A 123 10.48 -0.56 -7.04
CA ARG A 123 11.65 -0.81 -7.89
C ARG A 123 12.42 0.48 -8.18
N ALA A 124 11.71 1.55 -8.51
CA ALA A 124 12.32 2.86 -8.72
C ALA A 124 13.04 3.35 -7.45
N ALA A 125 12.41 3.21 -6.27
CA ALA A 125 13.01 3.56 -4.99
C ALA A 125 14.29 2.75 -4.68
N ALA A 126 14.26 1.44 -4.93
CA ALA A 126 15.38 0.53 -4.70
C ALA A 126 16.57 0.82 -5.63
N ASN A 127 16.29 1.10 -6.91
CA ASN A 127 17.31 1.42 -7.92
C ASN A 127 17.73 2.90 -7.91
N ARG A 128 17.09 3.74 -7.09
CA ARG A 128 17.24 5.20 -7.09
C ARG A 128 16.94 5.84 -8.45
N GLU A 129 15.95 5.29 -9.14
CA GLU A 129 15.45 5.78 -10.42
C GLU A 129 14.23 6.69 -10.23
N MET A 130 13.91 7.48 -11.24
CA MET A 130 12.69 8.29 -11.28
C MET A 130 11.57 7.54 -12.00
N LEU A 131 10.47 7.28 -11.30
CA LEU A 131 9.25 6.76 -11.91
C LEU A 131 8.42 7.93 -12.48
N GLN A 132 8.62 8.23 -13.76
CA GLN A 132 7.84 9.25 -14.49
C GLN A 132 6.51 8.66 -14.98
N ARG A 133 5.64 8.33 -14.02
CA ARG A 133 4.29 7.83 -14.27
C ARG A 133 3.32 8.43 -13.26
N HIS A 134 2.07 8.50 -13.65
CA HIS A 134 0.98 8.93 -12.78
C HIS A 134 -0.02 7.79 -12.57
N TRP A 135 -0.47 7.62 -11.33
CA TRP A 135 -1.55 6.71 -10.98
C TRP A 135 -2.82 7.53 -10.78
N PRO A 136 -3.83 7.45 -11.66
CA PRO A 136 -5.15 7.99 -11.35
C PRO A 136 -5.80 7.18 -10.22
N ALA A 137 -6.83 7.71 -9.57
CA ALA A 137 -7.58 6.95 -8.55
C ALA A 137 -8.08 5.61 -9.14
N GLY A 138 -7.62 4.49 -8.58
CA GLY A 138 -7.90 3.13 -9.08
C GLY A 138 -6.91 2.56 -10.09
N GLY A 139 -5.99 3.38 -10.61
CA GLY A 139 -4.93 2.98 -11.53
C GLY A 139 -5.40 2.69 -12.97
N PRO A 140 -4.57 2.01 -13.78
CA PRO A 140 -3.17 1.65 -13.51
C PRO A 140 -2.20 2.84 -13.70
N TRP A 141 -0.90 2.64 -13.45
CA TRP A 141 0.14 3.62 -13.77
C TRP A 141 0.15 3.95 -15.27
N MET A 142 0.04 5.24 -15.59
CA MET A 142 0.07 5.77 -16.95
C MET A 142 1.38 6.53 -17.17
N SER A 143 1.96 6.41 -18.35
CA SER A 143 3.04 7.31 -18.76
C SER A 143 2.50 8.74 -18.79
N THR A 144 3.28 9.67 -18.24
CA THR A 144 2.99 11.09 -18.30
C THR A 144 3.20 11.63 -19.72
#